data_AF-A0A534V7I0-F1
#
_entry.id   AF-A0A534V7I0-F1
#
_cell.length_a   1.000
_cell.length_b   1.000
_cell.length_c   1.000
_cell.angle_alpha   90.00
_cell.angle_beta   90.00
_cell.angle_gamma   90.00
#
_symmetry.space_group_name_H-M   'P 1'
#
loop_
_entity.id
_entity.type
_entity.pdbx_description
1 polymer ?
#
loop_
_entity_poly.entity_id
_entity_poly.type
_entity_poly.pdbx_seq_one_letter_code
_entity_poly.pdbx_strand_id
1 'polypeptide(L)'
;MRTAVIRTNPYWPFSRLNRLPYYLAIEAFVQLCKRFPAIKSVYLRHGLTEANWVPALSDIDLALITDSKLSTQEEFSFLNSFWSHHDRMKKLFPMLGEIEILDDKNIKSWTQFDIPGYRSMGWKLVYGVEAEKNHFPMNPKILATDSVNYALRFYLGYFLDKFASKEESNYLTSQDLKRLVLKILRSLNYMNEEDSKNQVVMGGPDDTTDMLVRVLMGLEEGVRFITRNYNNAGSRQNDPIWLSDLNSHNNVIFENRGFDIGAAAPWDEAIQSIILNYDKRVFVVLKDDLEASALKDCVAAIRPVFAQERNMPVIMSSHLFNYMLRHYDPFEYTRLVTYRIVAYGQDLVSDMPPPDKQAFVGYLIRQTPNVLTFPQCHTLISPPSPNWFSGKEFDVIMNRFLFVKLYLDTGLIKPWHNELLVECQNRYPEHLIKLSALKEAPDSTAGQECFRLLKSIANDVHNRLADSPVSELQ
;
A
#
# COMPACT_ATOMS: atom_id res chain seq x y z
N MET A 1 -18.38 -22.70 -6.83
CA MET A 1 -18.68 -22.60 -5.39
C MET A 1 -18.75 -21.14 -4.89
N ARG A 2 -17.68 -20.32 -5.00
CA ARG A 2 -17.67 -18.91 -4.53
C ARG A 2 -18.86 -18.08 -5.01
N THR A 3 -19.16 -18.10 -6.32
CA THR A 3 -20.32 -17.40 -6.90
C THR A 3 -21.64 -17.78 -6.25
N ALA A 4 -21.84 -19.08 -5.96
CA ALA A 4 -23.07 -19.56 -5.32
C ALA A 4 -23.19 -19.03 -3.88
N VAL A 5 -22.10 -19.08 -3.11
CA VAL A 5 -22.05 -18.53 -1.74
C VAL A 5 -22.43 -17.06 -1.72
N ILE A 6 -21.87 -16.25 -2.62
CA ILE A 6 -22.12 -14.82 -2.67
C ILE A 6 -23.58 -14.53 -3.07
N ARG A 7 -24.08 -15.22 -4.11
CA ARG A 7 -25.46 -15.03 -4.58
C ARG A 7 -26.51 -15.46 -3.56
N THR A 8 -26.23 -16.49 -2.75
CA THR A 8 -27.18 -16.96 -1.73
C THR A 8 -27.06 -16.21 -0.40
N ASN A 9 -25.93 -15.55 -0.13
CA ASN A 9 -25.66 -14.88 1.14
C ASN A 9 -26.72 -13.86 1.60
N PRO A 10 -27.40 -13.09 0.73
CA PRO A 10 -28.48 -12.20 1.17
C PRO A 10 -29.72 -12.93 1.72
N TYR A 11 -29.90 -14.21 1.40
CA TYR A 11 -31.10 -14.97 1.73
C TYR A 11 -30.91 -15.84 2.97
N TRP A 12 -31.94 -15.90 3.82
CA TRP A 12 -32.00 -16.86 4.93
C TRP A 12 -32.31 -18.27 4.38
N PRO A 13 -31.71 -19.36 4.91
CA PRO A 13 -30.76 -19.44 6.03
C PRO A 13 -29.28 -19.29 5.63
N PHE A 14 -29.00 -19.16 4.33
CA PHE A 14 -27.64 -19.14 3.79
C PHE A 14 -26.77 -18.02 4.34
N SER A 15 -27.35 -16.86 4.66
CA SER A 15 -26.67 -15.75 5.34
C SER A 15 -25.97 -16.15 6.65
N ARG A 16 -26.50 -17.14 7.38
CA ARG A 16 -25.88 -17.70 8.59
C ARG A 16 -24.98 -18.88 8.27
N LEU A 17 -25.45 -19.82 7.44
CA LEU A 17 -24.71 -21.04 7.13
C LEU A 17 -23.38 -20.76 6.43
N ASN A 18 -23.34 -19.78 5.52
CA ASN A 18 -22.12 -19.39 4.82
C ASN A 18 -21.06 -18.77 5.75
N ARG A 19 -21.42 -18.35 6.97
CA ARG A 19 -20.47 -17.83 7.96
C ARG A 19 -19.84 -18.93 8.82
N LEU A 20 -20.47 -20.11 8.92
CA LEU A 20 -19.96 -21.22 9.73
C LEU A 20 -18.52 -21.62 9.38
N PRO A 21 -18.12 -21.75 8.10
CA PRO A 21 -16.73 -22.08 7.76
C PRO A 21 -15.71 -21.07 8.29
N TYR A 22 -16.07 -19.79 8.37
CA TYR A 22 -15.19 -18.75 8.90
C TYR A 22 -14.97 -18.90 10.40
N TYR A 23 -16.02 -19.20 11.17
CA TYR A 23 -15.89 -19.48 12.60
C TYR A 23 -15.02 -20.72 12.85
N LEU A 24 -15.24 -21.79 12.08
CA LEU A 24 -14.43 -23.01 12.17
C LEU A 24 -12.96 -22.74 11.81
N ALA A 25 -12.70 -21.90 10.81
CA ALA A 25 -11.33 -21.52 10.43
C ALA A 25 -10.64 -20.71 11.54
N ILE A 26 -11.32 -19.75 12.16
CA ILE A 26 -10.77 -18.97 13.28
C ILE A 26 -10.49 -19.91 14.46
N GLU A 27 -11.42 -20.80 14.81
CA GLU A 27 -11.23 -21.75 15.90
C GLU A 27 -10.05 -22.69 15.62
N ALA A 28 -9.98 -23.28 14.42
CA ALA A 28 -8.87 -24.12 14.00
C ALA A 28 -7.54 -23.35 14.06
N PHE A 29 -7.51 -22.10 13.60
CA PHE A 29 -6.35 -21.24 13.66
C PHE A 29 -5.91 -20.94 15.10
N VAL A 30 -6.85 -20.67 16.00
CA VAL A 30 -6.55 -20.50 17.44
C VAL A 30 -5.98 -21.79 18.04
N GLN A 31 -6.52 -22.96 17.69
CA GLN A 31 -5.97 -24.25 18.14
C GLN A 31 -4.56 -24.51 17.59
N LEU A 32 -4.25 -24.05 16.37
CA LEU A 32 -2.88 -24.05 15.86
C LEU A 32 -1.98 -23.13 16.69
N CYS A 33 -2.42 -21.89 16.96
CA CYS A 33 -1.64 -20.91 17.72
C CYS A 33 -1.30 -21.40 19.13
N LYS A 34 -2.22 -22.11 19.80
CA LYS A 34 -1.99 -22.73 21.12
C LYS A 34 -0.82 -23.71 21.15
N ARG A 35 -0.38 -24.26 20.01
CA ARG A 35 0.77 -25.17 19.92
C ARG A 35 2.11 -24.43 19.95
N PHE A 36 2.11 -23.11 19.83
CA PHE A 36 3.30 -22.29 19.82
C PHE A 36 3.30 -21.36 21.04
N PRO A 37 4.05 -21.71 22.11
CA PRO A 37 4.15 -20.87 23.31
C PRO A 37 4.70 -19.46 23.04
N ALA A 38 5.39 -19.29 21.92
CA ALA A 38 5.85 -18.01 21.40
C ALA A 38 4.72 -17.00 21.12
N ILE A 39 3.50 -17.47 20.83
CA ILE A 39 2.35 -16.61 20.50
C ILE A 39 1.63 -16.20 21.78
N LYS A 40 1.73 -14.91 22.13
CA LYS A 40 1.07 -14.31 23.29
C LYS A 40 -0.38 -13.96 23.01
N SER A 41 -0.68 -13.48 21.81
CA SER A 41 -1.99 -12.92 21.46
C SER A 41 -2.31 -13.14 19.98
N VAL A 42 -3.60 -13.32 19.69
CA VAL A 42 -4.14 -13.38 18.33
C VAL A 42 -5.29 -12.39 18.22
N TYR A 43 -5.24 -11.55 17.21
CA TYR A 43 -6.23 -10.53 16.91
C TYR A 43 -6.89 -10.78 15.57
N LEU A 44 -8.21 -10.65 15.53
CA LEU A 44 -8.97 -10.52 14.31
C LEU A 44 -8.92 -9.06 13.82
N ARG A 45 -8.62 -8.85 12.53
CA ARG A 45 -8.47 -7.54 11.90
C ARG A 45 -9.52 -7.29 10.81
N HIS A 46 -9.59 -6.03 10.39
CA HIS A 46 -10.30 -5.57 9.18
C HIS A 46 -11.74 -6.06 9.05
N GLY A 47 -12.15 -6.53 7.87
CA GLY A 47 -13.56 -6.68 7.49
C GLY A 47 -14.38 -7.57 8.43
N LEU A 48 -13.76 -8.57 9.05
CA LEU A 48 -14.46 -9.47 9.97
C LEU A 48 -14.70 -8.87 11.36
N THR A 49 -14.01 -7.79 11.72
CA THR A 49 -14.36 -7.04 12.94
C THR A 49 -15.60 -6.17 12.71
N GLU A 50 -15.93 -5.87 11.46
CA GLU A 50 -17.04 -5.05 11.00
C GLU A 50 -18.30 -5.90 10.67
N ALA A 51 -19.47 -5.26 10.59
CA ALA A 51 -20.73 -5.97 10.37
C ALA A 51 -20.96 -6.43 8.91
N ASN A 52 -20.19 -5.91 7.95
CA ASN A 52 -20.50 -5.96 6.52
C ASN A 52 -19.54 -6.82 5.68
N TRP A 53 -18.81 -7.74 6.30
CA TRP A 53 -18.06 -8.74 5.53
C TRP A 53 -18.99 -9.70 4.79
N VAL A 54 -18.52 -10.16 3.63
CA VAL A 54 -19.26 -11.05 2.73
C VAL A 54 -18.51 -12.37 2.59
N PRO A 55 -19.11 -13.52 2.98
CA PRO A 55 -18.52 -14.83 2.76
C PRO A 55 -18.08 -15.05 1.31
N ALA A 56 -16.95 -15.73 1.12
CA ALA A 56 -16.27 -15.98 -0.17
C ALA A 56 -15.71 -14.76 -0.92
N LEU A 57 -15.88 -13.54 -0.39
CA LEU A 57 -15.22 -12.30 -0.86
C LEU A 57 -14.30 -11.67 0.19
N SER A 58 -14.56 -11.91 1.45
CA SER A 58 -13.74 -11.41 2.57
C SER A 58 -12.81 -12.50 3.03
N ASP A 59 -11.56 -12.13 3.26
CA ASP A 59 -10.56 -12.99 3.89
C ASP A 59 -10.51 -12.75 5.40
N ILE A 60 -9.99 -13.73 6.13
CA ILE A 60 -9.74 -13.66 7.57
C ILE A 60 -8.34 -13.08 7.76
N ASP A 61 -8.27 -11.77 8.01
CA ASP A 61 -7.01 -11.10 8.32
C ASP A 61 -6.76 -11.16 9.83
N LEU A 62 -5.56 -11.59 10.21
CA LEU A 62 -5.17 -11.84 11.60
C LEU A 62 -3.89 -11.08 11.94
N ALA A 63 -3.72 -10.72 13.20
CA ALA A 63 -2.44 -10.29 13.75
C ALA A 63 -2.01 -11.22 14.89
N LEU A 64 -0.73 -11.57 14.92
CA LEU A 64 -0.10 -12.37 15.97
C LEU A 64 0.89 -11.52 16.72
N ILE A 65 0.79 -11.54 18.05
CA ILE A 65 1.78 -10.93 18.93
C ILE A 65 2.63 -12.03 19.54
N THR A 66 3.93 -11.96 19.32
CA THR A 66 4.91 -12.95 19.78
C THR A 66 5.75 -12.44 20.94
N ASP A 67 6.43 -13.36 21.63
CA ASP A 67 7.36 -13.01 22.70
C ASP A 67 8.66 -12.40 22.15
N SER A 68 8.95 -11.15 22.47
CA SER A 68 10.23 -10.49 22.12
C SER A 68 11.45 -11.05 22.87
N LYS A 69 11.26 -12.01 23.78
CA LYS A 69 12.37 -12.70 24.48
C LYS A 69 13.01 -13.83 23.66
N LEU A 70 12.41 -14.23 22.54
CA LEU A 70 13.01 -15.22 21.66
C LEU A 70 14.33 -14.68 21.10
N SER A 71 15.37 -15.50 21.10
CA SER A 71 16.55 -15.20 20.29
C SER A 71 16.17 -15.21 18.81
N THR A 72 16.97 -14.52 17.98
CA THR A 72 16.75 -14.51 16.52
C THR A 72 16.69 -15.91 15.93
N GLN A 73 17.45 -16.87 16.49
CA GLN A 73 17.43 -18.26 16.06
C GLN A 73 16.13 -18.98 16.42
N GLU A 74 15.63 -18.76 17.63
CA GLU A 74 14.38 -19.34 18.11
C GLU A 74 13.20 -18.73 17.35
N GLU A 75 13.19 -17.42 17.12
CA GLU A 75 12.17 -16.72 16.32
C GLU A 75 12.10 -17.28 14.90
N PHE A 76 13.24 -17.45 14.22
CA PHE A 76 13.27 -18.04 12.88
C PHE A 76 12.74 -19.48 12.85
N SER A 77 13.19 -20.31 13.80
CA SER A 77 12.73 -21.71 13.92
C SER A 77 11.23 -21.81 14.19
N PHE A 78 10.72 -20.92 15.05
CA PHE A 78 9.29 -20.76 15.34
C PHE A 78 8.54 -20.37 14.07
N LEU A 79 8.95 -19.31 13.38
CA LEU A 79 8.27 -18.80 12.18
C LEU A 79 8.24 -19.86 11.07
N ASN A 80 9.35 -20.54 10.81
CA ASN A 80 9.41 -21.60 9.81
C ASN A 80 8.42 -22.73 10.13
N SER A 81 8.38 -23.16 11.39
CA SER A 81 7.44 -24.18 11.85
C SER A 81 6.00 -23.70 11.77
N PHE A 82 5.72 -22.48 12.22
CA PHE A 82 4.39 -21.86 12.20
C PHE A 82 3.85 -21.77 10.77
N TRP A 83 4.63 -21.20 9.86
CA TRP A 83 4.24 -21.02 8.46
C TRP A 83 4.00 -22.35 7.75
N SER A 84 4.82 -23.37 8.00
CA SER A 84 4.59 -24.71 7.45
C SER A 84 3.23 -25.30 7.89
N HIS A 85 2.85 -25.12 9.16
CA HIS A 85 1.54 -25.56 9.64
C HIS A 85 0.40 -24.69 9.11
N HIS A 86 0.61 -23.38 9.02
CA HIS A 86 -0.34 -22.44 8.44
C HIS A 86 -0.62 -22.79 6.97
N ASP A 87 0.38 -23.10 6.15
CA ASP A 87 0.20 -23.47 4.75
C ASP A 87 -0.65 -24.73 4.58
N ARG A 88 -0.48 -25.71 5.47
CA ARG A 88 -1.35 -26.90 5.51
C ARG A 88 -2.78 -26.54 5.88
N MET A 89 -2.94 -25.63 6.84
CA MET A 89 -4.26 -25.14 7.25
C MET A 89 -4.94 -24.31 6.15
N LYS A 90 -4.21 -23.46 5.42
CA LYS A 90 -4.74 -22.64 4.33
C LYS A 90 -5.25 -23.48 3.16
N LYS A 91 -4.74 -24.69 2.96
CA LYS A 91 -5.33 -25.66 2.02
C LYS A 91 -6.74 -26.12 2.43
N LEU A 92 -7.02 -26.20 3.73
CA LEU A 92 -8.34 -26.56 4.27
C LEU A 92 -9.26 -25.35 4.42
N PHE A 93 -8.68 -24.19 4.77
CA PHE A 93 -9.38 -22.92 4.96
C PHE A 93 -8.77 -21.83 4.05
N PRO A 94 -9.09 -21.83 2.75
CA PRO A 94 -8.49 -20.89 1.79
C PRO A 94 -8.79 -19.42 2.05
N MET A 95 -9.83 -19.13 2.84
CA MET A 95 -10.19 -17.78 3.27
C MET A 95 -9.30 -17.23 4.40
N LEU A 96 -8.32 -17.99 4.91
CA LEU A 96 -7.29 -17.43 5.78
C LEU A 96 -6.41 -16.47 4.96
N GLY A 97 -6.55 -15.18 5.28
CA GLY A 97 -5.98 -14.07 4.55
C GLY A 97 -4.54 -13.76 4.95
N GLU A 98 -4.27 -12.48 5.17
CA GLU A 98 -2.95 -12.00 5.58
C GLU A 98 -2.78 -12.12 7.10
N ILE A 99 -1.66 -12.74 7.51
CA ILE A 99 -1.24 -12.79 8.90
C ILE A 99 -0.10 -11.81 9.10
N GLU A 100 -0.36 -10.80 9.92
CA GLU A 100 0.64 -9.84 10.35
C GLU A 100 1.25 -10.32 11.67
N ILE A 101 2.57 -10.50 11.73
CA ILE A 101 3.25 -10.99 12.94
C ILE A 101 4.15 -9.87 13.46
N LEU A 102 3.98 -9.55 14.74
CA LEU A 102 4.75 -8.55 15.47
C LEU A 102 5.21 -9.19 16.78
N ASP A 103 6.35 -8.76 17.32
CA ASP A 103 6.65 -9.03 18.72
C ASP A 103 6.02 -7.97 19.63
N ASP A 104 5.91 -8.30 20.91
CA ASP A 104 5.28 -7.44 21.92
C ASP A 104 6.03 -6.13 22.20
N LYS A 105 7.28 -5.98 21.76
CA LYS A 105 8.00 -4.69 21.80
C LYS A 105 7.64 -3.82 20.60
N ASN A 106 7.60 -4.41 19.41
CA ASN A 106 7.44 -3.68 18.14
C ASN A 106 6.01 -3.18 17.90
N ILE A 107 4.98 -3.83 18.47
CA ILE A 107 3.58 -3.39 18.30
C ILE A 107 3.37 -1.92 18.69
N LYS A 108 4.09 -1.45 19.72
CA LYS A 108 3.99 -0.08 20.20
C LYS A 108 4.44 0.93 19.15
N SER A 109 5.56 0.68 18.48
CA SER A 109 6.04 1.53 17.39
C SER A 109 5.19 1.36 16.13
N TRP A 110 4.79 0.14 15.81
CA TRP A 110 4.01 -0.15 14.62
C TRP A 110 2.65 0.57 14.60
N THR A 111 1.96 0.64 15.74
CA THR A 111 0.62 1.24 15.87
C THR A 111 0.58 2.77 15.71
N GLN A 112 1.74 3.42 15.65
CA GLN A 112 1.85 4.88 15.57
C GLN A 112 1.75 5.44 14.14
N PHE A 113 1.78 4.58 13.12
CA PHE A 113 1.92 4.99 11.74
C PHE A 113 0.78 4.49 10.85
N ASP A 114 0.30 5.38 9.97
CA ASP A 114 -0.65 5.12 8.90
C ASP A 114 -1.98 4.51 9.38
N ILE A 115 -2.90 4.30 8.45
CA ILE A 115 -4.22 3.71 8.68
C ILE A 115 -4.17 2.31 9.30
N PRO A 116 -3.19 1.41 9.01
CA PRO A 116 -3.06 0.15 9.74
C PRO A 116 -2.88 0.35 11.25
N GLY A 117 -2.05 1.32 11.65
CA GLY A 117 -1.84 1.66 13.05
C GLY A 117 -3.12 2.19 13.70
N TYR A 118 -3.80 3.15 13.06
CA TYR A 118 -5.09 3.65 13.51
C TYR A 118 -6.14 2.53 13.66
N ARG A 119 -6.24 1.63 12.68
CA ARG A 119 -7.23 0.53 12.69
C ARG A 119 -6.94 -0.54 13.73
N SER A 120 -5.75 -0.55 14.35
CA SER A 120 -5.42 -1.48 15.44
C SER A 120 -6.31 -1.30 16.68
N MET A 121 -6.89 -0.11 16.86
CA MET A 121 -7.87 0.16 17.91
C MET A 121 -9.14 -0.67 17.75
N GLY A 122 -9.50 -1.05 16.52
CA GLY A 122 -10.67 -1.88 16.21
C GLY A 122 -10.39 -3.39 16.15
N TRP A 123 -9.16 -3.82 16.47
CA TRP A 123 -8.83 -5.25 16.50
C TRP A 123 -9.55 -5.96 17.64
N LYS A 124 -10.01 -7.18 17.36
CA LYS A 124 -10.71 -8.01 18.35
C LYS A 124 -9.82 -9.16 18.82
N LEU A 125 -9.52 -9.22 20.11
CA LEU A 125 -8.77 -10.33 20.69
C LEU A 125 -9.57 -11.62 20.56
N VAL A 126 -8.97 -12.65 19.95
CA VAL A 126 -9.57 -13.98 19.81
C VAL A 126 -8.84 -15.06 20.61
N TYR A 127 -7.59 -14.82 21.01
CA TYR A 127 -6.82 -15.70 21.87
C TYR A 127 -5.70 -14.93 22.59
N GLY A 128 -5.38 -15.33 23.82
CA GLY A 128 -4.22 -14.84 24.55
C GLY A 128 -4.52 -13.68 25.50
N VAL A 129 -3.53 -12.80 25.70
CA VAL A 129 -3.62 -11.62 26.58
C VAL A 129 -3.68 -10.36 25.74
N GLU A 130 -4.36 -9.31 26.20
CA GLU A 130 -4.36 -8.04 25.49
C GLU A 130 -2.95 -7.43 25.48
N ALA A 131 -2.39 -7.24 24.29
CA ALA A 131 -1.12 -6.54 24.10
C ALA A 131 -1.31 -5.03 24.27
N GLU A 132 -0.29 -4.38 24.85
CA GLU A 132 -0.28 -2.92 24.97
C GLU A 132 -0.13 -2.29 23.57
N LYS A 133 -1.24 -1.78 23.05
CA LYS A 133 -1.27 -1.00 21.81
C LYS A 133 -1.10 0.47 22.19
N ASN A 134 -0.18 1.16 21.51
CA ASN A 134 -0.11 2.60 21.63
C ASN A 134 -1.29 3.22 20.87
N HIS A 135 -1.78 4.35 21.38
CA HIS A 135 -2.79 5.09 20.67
C HIS A 135 -2.13 5.83 19.51
N PHE A 136 -2.55 5.52 18.29
CA PHE A 136 -2.29 6.33 17.11
C PHE A 136 -2.52 7.81 17.45
N PRO A 137 -1.60 8.72 17.10
CA PRO A 137 -1.76 10.13 17.44
C PRO A 137 -3.02 10.67 16.77
N MET A 138 -4.02 11.05 17.56
CA MET A 138 -5.30 11.58 17.08
C MET A 138 -5.12 13.03 16.59
N ASN A 139 -4.40 13.19 15.48
CA ASN A 139 -4.28 14.44 14.75
C ASN A 139 -5.15 14.34 13.48
N PRO A 140 -6.24 15.14 13.37
CA PRO A 140 -7.15 15.08 12.21
C PRO A 140 -6.47 15.30 10.86
N LYS A 141 -5.41 16.14 10.80
CA LYS A 141 -4.65 16.39 9.57
C LYS A 141 -3.88 15.15 9.13
N ILE A 142 -3.19 14.51 10.07
CA ILE A 142 -2.43 13.27 9.81
C ILE A 142 -3.38 12.17 9.39
N LEU A 143 -4.48 11.97 10.14
CA LEU A 143 -5.47 10.96 9.82
C LEU A 143 -6.08 11.16 8.43
N ALA A 144 -6.45 12.40 8.06
CA ALA A 144 -6.97 12.69 6.73
C ALA A 144 -5.96 12.38 5.62
N THR A 145 -4.70 12.75 5.83
CA THR A 145 -3.60 12.53 4.89
C THR A 145 -3.31 11.03 4.71
N ASP A 146 -3.18 10.29 5.81
CA ASP A 146 -3.00 8.84 5.81
C ASP A 146 -4.20 8.14 5.19
N SER A 147 -5.43 8.62 5.42
CA SER A 147 -6.65 8.10 4.80
C SER A 147 -6.63 8.19 3.28
N VAL A 148 -6.28 9.36 2.72
CA VAL A 148 -6.17 9.55 1.27
C VAL A 148 -5.02 8.72 0.70
N ASN A 149 -3.86 8.67 1.37
CA ASN A 149 -2.72 7.87 0.93
C ASN A 149 -3.03 6.37 0.95
N TYR A 150 -3.73 5.90 1.97
CA TYR A 150 -4.18 4.52 2.06
C TYR A 150 -5.20 4.19 0.97
N ALA A 151 -6.13 5.10 0.67
CA ALA A 151 -7.08 4.96 -0.44
C ALA A 151 -6.35 4.91 -1.80
N LEU A 152 -5.38 5.79 -2.03
CA LEU A 152 -4.50 5.79 -3.21
C LEU A 152 -3.72 4.48 -3.35
N ARG A 153 -3.18 3.94 -2.26
CA ARG A 153 -2.50 2.62 -2.26
C ARG A 153 -3.44 1.52 -2.77
N PHE A 154 -4.70 1.50 -2.32
CA PHE A 154 -5.68 0.51 -2.82
C PHE A 154 -6.05 0.75 -4.28
N TYR A 155 -6.20 2.00 -4.70
CA TYR A 155 -6.47 2.36 -6.07
C TYR A 155 -5.33 1.89 -7.01
N LEU A 156 -4.11 2.32 -6.72
CA LEU A 156 -2.93 2.10 -7.56
C LEU A 156 -2.44 0.65 -7.55
N GLY A 157 -2.48 -0.02 -6.39
CA GLY A 157 -1.88 -1.35 -6.22
C GLY A 157 -2.83 -2.53 -6.33
N TYR A 158 -4.15 -2.31 -6.33
CA TYR A 158 -5.13 -3.40 -6.35
C TYR A 158 -6.32 -3.14 -7.27
N PHE A 159 -6.91 -1.94 -7.23
CA PHE A 159 -8.10 -1.63 -8.01
C PHE A 159 -7.81 -1.63 -9.52
N LEU A 160 -6.77 -0.91 -9.95
CA LEU A 160 -6.42 -0.80 -11.37
C LEU A 160 -6.09 -2.16 -11.98
N ASP A 161 -5.30 -3.00 -11.30
CA ASP A 161 -4.96 -4.34 -11.80
C ASP A 161 -6.20 -5.22 -11.96
N LYS A 162 -7.13 -5.17 -11.00
CA LYS A 162 -8.39 -5.91 -11.09
C LYS A 162 -9.31 -5.36 -12.17
N PHE A 163 -9.37 -4.04 -12.33
CA PHE A 163 -10.14 -3.38 -13.38
C PHE A 163 -9.59 -3.71 -14.78
N ALA A 164 -8.27 -3.83 -14.92
CA ALA A 164 -7.57 -4.17 -16.16
C ALA A 164 -7.74 -5.63 -16.58
N SER A 165 -7.98 -6.53 -15.62
CA SER A 165 -7.97 -7.96 -15.86
C SER A 165 -8.96 -8.34 -16.97
N LYS A 166 -8.43 -8.97 -18.04
CA LYS A 166 -9.19 -9.36 -19.25
C LYS A 166 -10.09 -10.58 -19.04
N GLU A 167 -10.12 -11.13 -17.83
CA GLU A 167 -11.04 -12.21 -17.49
C GLU A 167 -12.47 -11.66 -17.68
N GLU A 168 -13.13 -12.09 -18.76
CA GLU A 168 -14.49 -11.70 -19.14
C GLU A 168 -15.35 -11.53 -17.90
N SER A 169 -15.99 -10.36 -17.79
CA SER A 169 -16.79 -9.84 -16.66
C SER A 169 -17.41 -10.92 -15.77
N ASN A 170 -16.58 -11.57 -14.96
CA ASN A 170 -17.05 -12.62 -14.08
C ASN A 170 -17.70 -11.90 -12.92
N TYR A 171 -18.87 -12.40 -12.52
CA TYR A 171 -19.57 -11.88 -11.35
C TYR A 171 -18.63 -11.69 -10.15
N LEU A 172 -17.64 -12.58 -9.97
CA LEU A 172 -16.61 -12.45 -8.93
C LEU A 172 -15.74 -11.19 -9.07
N THR A 173 -15.24 -10.88 -10.26
CA THR A 173 -14.43 -9.67 -10.52
C THR A 173 -15.23 -8.40 -10.24
N SER A 174 -16.50 -8.35 -10.66
CA SER A 174 -17.40 -7.24 -10.35
C SER A 174 -17.61 -7.08 -8.83
N GLN A 175 -17.81 -8.18 -8.10
CA GLN A 175 -17.95 -8.14 -6.64
C GLN A 175 -16.66 -7.73 -5.92
N ASP A 176 -15.50 -8.19 -6.40
CA ASP A 176 -14.19 -7.78 -5.88
C ASP A 176 -13.94 -6.28 -6.12
N LEU A 177 -14.28 -5.77 -7.30
CA LEU A 177 -14.22 -4.33 -7.60
C LEU A 177 -15.15 -3.54 -6.69
N LYS A 178 -16.42 -3.96 -6.52
CA LYS A 178 -17.35 -3.33 -5.56
C LYS A 178 -16.78 -3.27 -4.15
N ARG A 179 -16.16 -4.36 -3.68
CA ARG A 179 -15.48 -4.42 -2.38
C ARG A 179 -14.32 -3.42 -2.30
N LEU A 180 -13.51 -3.32 -3.34
CA LEU A 180 -12.39 -2.36 -3.40
C LEU A 180 -12.89 -0.91 -3.44
N VAL A 181 -13.92 -0.59 -4.23
CA VAL A 181 -14.58 0.74 -4.19
C VAL A 181 -14.99 1.08 -2.78
N LEU A 182 -15.72 0.19 -2.10
CA LEU A 182 -16.16 0.40 -0.72
C LEU A 182 -14.99 0.59 0.24
N LYS A 183 -13.89 -0.15 0.07
CA LYS A 183 -12.69 -0.03 0.90
C LYS A 183 -12.01 1.32 0.71
N ILE A 184 -11.90 1.79 -0.54
CA ILE A 184 -11.32 3.11 -0.89
C ILE A 184 -12.20 4.21 -0.30
N LEU A 185 -13.50 4.24 -0.65
CA LEU A 185 -14.42 5.29 -0.20
C LEU A 185 -14.57 5.33 1.33
N ARG A 186 -14.63 4.18 2.01
CA ARG A 186 -14.66 4.15 3.48
C ARG A 186 -13.38 4.72 4.10
N SER A 187 -12.23 4.48 3.48
CA SER A 187 -10.97 5.05 3.97
C SER A 187 -10.99 6.58 3.88
N LEU A 188 -11.69 7.13 2.88
CA LEU A 188 -11.90 8.57 2.74
C LEU A 188 -12.95 9.11 3.75
N ASN A 189 -13.96 8.32 4.10
CA ASN A 189 -15.00 8.75 5.06
C ASN A 189 -14.51 9.02 6.48
N TYR A 190 -13.31 8.56 6.87
CA TYR A 190 -12.71 8.94 8.16
C TYR A 190 -12.45 10.45 8.28
N MET A 191 -12.54 11.20 7.18
CA MET A 191 -12.40 12.65 7.15
C MET A 191 -13.67 13.41 7.55
N ASN A 192 -14.86 12.80 7.42
CA ASN A 192 -16.15 13.47 7.59
C ASN A 192 -17.02 12.73 8.62
N GLU A 193 -16.95 13.14 9.89
CA GLU A 193 -17.71 12.51 10.98
C GLU A 193 -19.25 12.58 10.78
N GLU A 194 -19.76 13.63 10.13
CA GLU A 194 -21.20 13.90 10.01
C GLU A 194 -21.88 13.25 8.77
N ASP A 195 -21.17 13.05 7.65
CA ASP A 195 -21.77 12.59 6.37
C ASP A 195 -21.65 11.07 6.11
N SER A 196 -20.88 10.36 6.92
CA SER A 196 -20.46 8.97 6.67
C SER A 196 -21.59 7.94 6.62
N LYS A 197 -22.76 8.21 7.22
CA LYS A 197 -23.86 7.24 7.34
C LYS A 197 -24.82 7.21 6.14
N ASN A 198 -24.88 8.28 5.34
CA ASN A 198 -25.91 8.42 4.30
C ASN A 198 -25.38 8.27 2.87
N GLN A 199 -24.06 8.38 2.63
CA GLN A 199 -23.53 8.44 1.26
C GLN A 199 -23.15 7.08 0.63
N VAL A 200 -23.11 5.99 1.38
CA VAL A 200 -22.78 4.66 0.83
C VAL A 200 -24.04 3.84 0.56
N VAL A 201 -25.05 4.43 -0.07
CA VAL A 201 -26.18 3.66 -0.60
C VAL A 201 -25.71 2.96 -1.88
N MET A 202 -25.36 1.68 -1.75
CA MET A 202 -24.96 0.77 -2.83
C MET A 202 -26.13 0.37 -3.76
N GLY A 203 -26.99 1.34 -4.11
CA GLY A 203 -27.91 1.24 -5.24
C GLY A 203 -27.23 1.81 -6.48
N GLY A 204 -26.24 1.11 -7.02
CA GLY A 204 -25.43 1.57 -8.15
C GLY A 204 -25.06 0.44 -9.12
N PRO A 205 -24.94 0.76 -10.42
CA PRO A 205 -24.93 -0.20 -11.53
C PRO A 205 -23.78 -1.22 -11.47
N ASP A 206 -24.00 -2.38 -12.07
CA ASP A 206 -22.99 -3.44 -12.27
C ASP A 206 -21.86 -3.07 -13.25
N ASP A 207 -21.88 -1.84 -13.78
CA ASP A 207 -20.89 -1.31 -14.72
C ASP A 207 -19.57 -0.98 -14.00
N THR A 208 -18.49 -1.61 -14.43
CA THR A 208 -17.16 -1.40 -13.87
C THR A 208 -16.63 0.01 -14.15
N THR A 209 -17.07 0.64 -15.24
CA THR A 209 -16.71 2.02 -15.58
C THR A 209 -17.21 2.99 -14.51
N ASP A 210 -18.47 2.84 -14.10
CA ASP A 210 -19.06 3.64 -13.02
C ASP A 210 -18.33 3.43 -11.68
N MET A 211 -17.81 2.22 -11.43
CA MET A 211 -16.99 1.96 -10.24
C MET A 211 -15.68 2.76 -10.25
N LEU A 212 -14.98 2.82 -11.39
CA LEU A 212 -13.76 3.62 -11.52
C LEU A 212 -14.08 5.12 -11.39
N VAL A 213 -15.11 5.61 -12.07
CA VAL A 213 -15.57 7.02 -11.97
C VAL A 213 -15.82 7.40 -10.51
N ARG A 214 -16.55 6.58 -9.75
CA ARG A 214 -16.81 6.79 -8.31
C ARG A 214 -15.53 6.84 -7.48
N VAL A 215 -14.57 5.94 -7.75
CA VAL A 215 -13.27 5.93 -7.06
C VAL A 215 -12.50 7.23 -7.34
N LEU A 216 -12.44 7.66 -8.59
CA LEU A 216 -11.74 8.89 -8.98
C LEU A 216 -12.37 10.12 -8.33
N MET A 217 -13.69 10.25 -8.38
CA MET A 217 -14.40 11.37 -7.73
C MET A 217 -14.20 11.37 -6.20
N GLY A 218 -14.23 10.20 -5.56
CA GLY A 218 -13.98 10.08 -4.13
C GLY A 218 -12.56 10.52 -3.76
N LEU A 219 -11.55 10.03 -4.49
CA LEU A 219 -10.15 10.41 -4.29
C LEU A 219 -9.94 11.91 -4.51
N GLU A 220 -10.53 12.48 -5.56
CA GLU A 220 -10.49 13.90 -5.87
C GLU A 220 -11.07 14.75 -4.73
N GLU A 221 -12.26 14.41 -4.23
CA GLU A 221 -12.85 15.15 -3.10
C GLU A 221 -12.02 14.99 -1.82
N GLY A 222 -11.42 13.82 -1.60
CA GLY A 222 -10.50 13.62 -0.48
C GLY A 222 -9.26 14.52 -0.54
N VAL A 223 -8.66 14.65 -1.73
CA VAL A 223 -7.54 15.57 -1.93
C VAL A 223 -7.98 17.04 -1.79
N ARG A 224 -9.15 17.41 -2.30
CA ARG A 224 -9.73 18.75 -2.11
C ARG A 224 -9.96 19.06 -0.64
N PHE A 225 -10.50 18.11 0.13
CA PHE A 225 -10.69 18.24 1.57
C PHE A 225 -9.37 18.56 2.28
N ILE A 226 -8.29 17.81 2.00
CA ILE A 226 -6.98 18.08 2.58
C ILE A 226 -6.48 19.46 2.17
N THR A 227 -6.60 19.80 0.89
CA THR A 227 -6.12 21.07 0.32
C THR A 227 -6.82 22.27 0.97
N ARG A 228 -8.16 22.24 1.07
CA ARG A 228 -8.96 23.32 1.66
C ARG A 228 -8.68 23.51 3.15
N ASN A 229 -8.58 22.41 3.91
CA ASN A 229 -8.50 22.47 5.37
C ASN A 229 -7.07 22.63 5.91
N TYR A 230 -6.05 22.17 5.18
CA TYR A 230 -4.70 22.01 5.76
C TYR A 230 -3.56 22.67 4.98
N ASN A 231 -3.76 23.07 3.72
CA ASN A 231 -2.71 23.74 2.94
C ASN A 231 -2.66 25.26 3.14
N ASN A 232 -3.69 25.87 3.73
CA ASN A 232 -3.72 27.31 4.03
C ASN A 232 -2.97 27.69 5.32
N ALA A 233 -2.59 26.71 6.15
CA ALA A 233 -1.89 26.93 7.40
C ALA A 233 -0.38 27.14 7.15
N GLY A 234 -0.04 28.28 6.53
CA GLY A 234 1.28 28.91 6.58
C GLY A 234 2.48 27.98 6.39
N SER A 235 2.53 27.21 5.29
CA SER A 235 3.76 26.53 4.90
C SER A 235 4.87 27.57 4.82
N ARG A 236 5.75 27.54 5.83
CA ARG A 236 6.93 28.40 5.88
C ARG A 236 7.70 28.19 4.57
N GLN A 237 8.06 29.31 3.96
CA GLN A 237 8.75 29.44 2.68
C GLN A 237 9.63 28.22 2.36
N ASN A 238 9.35 27.62 1.20
CA ASN A 238 10.17 26.60 0.57
C ASN A 238 11.64 26.93 0.75
N ASP A 239 12.41 26.01 1.32
CA ASP A 239 13.87 26.07 1.35
C ASP A 239 14.34 26.03 -0.11
N PRO A 240 14.71 27.18 -0.75
CA PRO A 240 14.89 27.25 -2.20
C PRO A 240 16.05 26.36 -2.67
N ILE A 241 16.90 25.96 -1.74
CA ILE A 241 18.14 25.21 -1.94
C ILE A 241 17.88 23.70 -2.02
N TRP A 242 16.73 23.20 -1.54
CA TRP A 242 16.50 21.74 -1.46
C TRP A 242 16.53 21.03 -2.81
N LEU A 243 16.13 21.73 -3.87
CA LEU A 243 15.94 21.16 -5.22
C LEU A 243 16.47 22.05 -6.34
N SER A 244 17.34 23.01 -6.02
CA SER A 244 17.98 23.88 -7.01
C SER A 244 18.77 23.13 -8.07
N ASP A 245 19.13 21.87 -7.80
CA ASP A 245 19.91 21.00 -8.69
C ASP A 245 19.04 20.10 -9.59
N LEU A 246 17.71 20.26 -9.59
CA LEU A 246 16.81 19.63 -10.56
C LEU A 246 16.96 20.28 -11.95
N ASN A 247 18.15 20.23 -12.55
CA ASN A 247 18.28 20.52 -13.97
C ASN A 247 17.64 19.36 -14.74
N SER A 248 16.56 19.66 -15.46
CA SER A 248 15.88 18.70 -16.33
C SER A 248 16.90 18.10 -17.30
N HIS A 249 17.26 16.84 -17.10
CA HIS A 249 18.11 16.15 -18.06
C HIS A 249 17.29 15.90 -19.32
N ASN A 250 17.89 16.19 -20.48
CA ASN A 250 17.27 16.22 -21.79
C ASN A 250 16.24 15.10 -22.02
N ASN A 251 15.07 15.49 -22.56
CA ASN A 251 14.01 14.60 -23.02
C ASN A 251 14.59 13.45 -23.85
N VAL A 252 14.53 12.23 -23.31
CA VAL A 252 14.89 11.03 -24.08
C VAL A 252 13.89 10.90 -25.22
N ILE A 253 14.38 11.03 -26.46
CA ILE A 253 13.55 10.88 -27.66
C ILE A 253 13.00 9.45 -27.69
N PHE A 254 11.68 9.33 -27.70
CA PHE A 254 10.97 8.06 -27.63
C PHE A 254 10.86 7.40 -29.00
N GLU A 255 11.18 6.10 -29.07
CA GLU A 255 10.74 5.25 -30.17
C GLU A 255 9.25 4.90 -29.95
N ASN A 256 8.43 5.27 -30.92
CA ASN A 256 6.97 5.21 -30.86
C ASN A 256 6.45 3.80 -30.50
N ARG A 257 5.73 3.66 -29.38
CA ARG A 257 5.31 2.36 -28.81
C ARG A 257 4.11 1.69 -29.48
N GLY A 258 3.60 2.25 -30.57
CA GLY A 258 2.54 1.61 -31.37
C GLY A 258 1.15 1.62 -30.73
N PHE A 259 0.92 2.34 -29.63
CA PHE A 259 -0.44 2.71 -29.24
C PHE A 259 -0.88 3.96 -30.01
N ASP A 260 -2.09 3.92 -30.57
CA ASP A 260 -2.63 4.99 -31.41
C ASP A 260 -3.10 6.16 -30.53
N ILE A 261 -2.17 7.08 -30.24
CA ILE A 261 -2.46 8.33 -29.52
C ILE A 261 -3.50 9.15 -30.27
N GLY A 262 -3.59 9.02 -31.61
CA GLY A 262 -4.62 9.67 -32.42
C GLY A 262 -6.05 9.26 -32.02
N ALA A 263 -6.22 8.05 -31.46
CA ALA A 263 -7.50 7.61 -30.94
C ALA A 263 -7.95 8.38 -29.67
N ALA A 264 -7.04 9.08 -29.00
CA ALA A 264 -7.35 9.94 -27.85
C ALA A 264 -7.78 11.37 -28.25
N ALA A 265 -7.53 11.79 -29.50
CA ALA A 265 -7.81 13.16 -29.98
C ALA A 265 -9.29 13.61 -29.86
N PRO A 266 -10.32 12.75 -29.94
CA PRO A 266 -11.70 13.18 -29.68
C PRO A 266 -11.94 13.65 -28.24
N TRP A 267 -10.98 13.41 -27.34
CA TRP A 267 -11.08 13.70 -25.90
C TRP A 267 -10.12 14.79 -25.45
N ASP A 268 -9.64 15.64 -26.36
CA ASP A 268 -8.83 16.83 -26.06
C ASP A 268 -9.47 17.73 -24.97
N GLU A 269 -10.81 17.71 -24.89
CA GLU A 269 -11.53 18.46 -23.87
C GLU A 269 -11.51 17.82 -22.48
N ALA A 270 -11.19 16.53 -22.36
CA ALA A 270 -11.14 15.79 -21.11
C ALA A 270 -9.72 15.41 -20.68
N ILE A 271 -8.84 15.06 -21.62
CA ILE A 271 -7.47 14.62 -21.35
C ILE A 271 -6.55 15.83 -21.41
N GLN A 272 -5.89 16.14 -20.29
CA GLN A 272 -4.91 17.22 -20.22
C GLN A 272 -3.51 16.77 -20.63
N SER A 273 -3.13 15.53 -20.27
CA SER A 273 -1.81 14.97 -20.60
C SER A 273 -1.80 13.45 -20.59
N ILE A 274 -0.92 12.84 -21.39
CA ILE A 274 -0.52 11.44 -21.27
C ILE A 274 0.98 11.38 -21.04
N ILE A 275 1.39 10.94 -19.86
CA ILE A 275 2.78 10.95 -19.39
C ILE A 275 3.23 9.52 -19.15
N LEU A 276 4.45 9.18 -19.57
CA LEU A 276 5.09 7.91 -19.27
C LEU A 276 6.27 8.13 -18.34
N ASN A 277 6.42 7.28 -17.32
CA ASN A 277 7.63 7.26 -16.50
C ASN A 277 8.74 6.35 -17.08
N TYR A 278 9.87 6.28 -16.39
CA TYR A 278 11.02 5.43 -16.74
C TYR A 278 10.66 3.94 -16.85
N ASP A 279 9.84 3.42 -15.94
CA ASP A 279 9.34 2.04 -15.97
C ASP A 279 8.22 1.83 -17.00
N LYS A 280 7.95 2.83 -17.84
CA LYS A 280 6.91 2.87 -18.87
C LYS A 280 5.48 2.72 -18.34
N ARG A 281 5.25 3.09 -17.08
CA ARG A 281 3.92 3.28 -16.53
C ARG A 281 3.28 4.50 -17.21
N VAL A 282 2.07 4.31 -17.73
CA VAL A 282 1.29 5.37 -18.37
C VAL A 282 0.41 6.06 -17.34
N PHE A 283 0.44 7.39 -17.32
CA PHE A 283 -0.47 8.26 -16.59
C PHE A 283 -1.33 8.99 -17.60
N VAL A 284 -2.65 8.81 -17.54
CA VAL A 284 -3.62 9.61 -18.28
C VAL A 284 -4.18 10.64 -17.32
N VAL A 285 -3.70 11.88 -17.46
CA VAL A 285 -4.07 13.00 -16.59
C VAL A 285 -5.19 13.77 -17.24
N LEU A 286 -6.33 13.81 -16.55
CA LEU A 286 -7.56 14.45 -16.99
C LEU A 286 -7.62 15.89 -16.49
N LYS A 287 -8.38 16.74 -17.19
CA LYS A 287 -8.72 18.07 -16.68
C LYS A 287 -9.48 17.94 -15.35
N ASP A 288 -9.32 18.94 -14.49
CA ASP A 288 -10.05 19.00 -13.23
C ASP A 288 -11.55 19.28 -13.47
N ASP A 289 -12.38 19.02 -12.46
CA ASP A 289 -13.82 19.34 -12.46
C ASP A 289 -14.63 18.72 -13.61
N LEU A 290 -14.18 17.59 -14.17
CA LEU A 290 -14.98 16.82 -15.12
C LEU A 290 -16.23 16.24 -14.45
N GLU A 291 -17.37 16.49 -15.07
CA GLU A 291 -18.64 15.86 -14.69
C GLU A 291 -18.56 14.34 -14.80
N ALA A 292 -19.31 13.63 -13.95
CA ALA A 292 -19.27 12.16 -13.87
C ALA A 292 -19.56 11.48 -15.22
N SER A 293 -20.45 12.05 -16.04
CA SER A 293 -20.76 11.55 -17.38
C SER A 293 -19.58 11.71 -18.34
N ALA A 294 -18.93 12.86 -18.34
CA ALA A 294 -17.75 13.11 -19.19
C ALA A 294 -16.57 12.20 -18.78
N LEU A 295 -16.38 12.01 -17.47
CA LEU A 295 -15.38 11.09 -16.93
C LEU A 295 -15.68 9.64 -17.35
N LYS A 296 -16.95 9.23 -17.31
CA LYS A 296 -17.39 7.90 -17.75
C LYS A 296 -17.07 7.67 -19.23
N ASP A 297 -17.45 8.61 -20.08
CA ASP A 297 -17.24 8.52 -21.53
C ASP A 297 -15.74 8.48 -21.86
N CYS A 298 -14.94 9.31 -21.20
CA CYS A 298 -13.49 9.33 -21.34
C CYS A 298 -12.84 7.99 -20.93
N VAL A 299 -13.20 7.44 -19.76
CA VAL A 299 -12.68 6.13 -19.30
C VAL A 299 -13.07 5.01 -20.27
N ALA A 300 -14.30 5.01 -20.77
CA ALA A 300 -14.77 4.02 -21.73
C ALA A 300 -13.95 4.07 -23.04
N ALA A 301 -13.54 5.26 -23.48
CA ALA A 301 -12.73 5.46 -24.66
C ALA A 301 -11.23 5.17 -24.45
N ILE A 302 -10.67 5.45 -23.27
CA ILE A 302 -9.27 5.15 -22.92
C ILE A 302 -9.03 3.63 -22.90
N ARG A 303 -10.00 2.85 -22.40
CA ARG A 303 -9.85 1.41 -22.21
C ARG A 303 -9.41 0.63 -23.46
N PRO A 304 -10.03 0.78 -24.64
CA PRO A 304 -9.58 0.09 -25.85
C PRO A 304 -8.19 0.54 -26.33
N VAL A 305 -7.81 1.81 -26.14
CA VAL A 305 -6.50 2.34 -26.54
C VAL A 305 -5.35 1.61 -25.83
N PHE A 306 -5.53 1.31 -24.55
CA PHE A 306 -4.52 0.63 -23.72
C PHE A 306 -4.81 -0.85 -23.49
N ALA A 307 -5.75 -1.45 -24.25
CA ALA A 307 -6.12 -2.85 -24.04
C ALA A 307 -4.98 -3.83 -24.32
N GLN A 308 -3.96 -3.44 -25.09
CA GLN A 308 -2.78 -4.26 -25.37
C GLN A 308 -1.68 -4.13 -24.31
N GLU A 309 -1.74 -3.10 -23.48
CA GLU A 309 -0.74 -2.89 -22.45
C GLU A 309 -0.83 -3.94 -21.35
N ARG A 310 0.32 -4.25 -20.74
CA ARG A 310 0.39 -5.21 -19.63
C ARG A 310 -0.36 -4.69 -18.40
N ASN A 311 -0.31 -3.37 -18.18
CA ASN A 311 -0.90 -2.69 -17.04
C ASN A 311 -1.85 -1.60 -17.55
N MET A 312 -2.99 -1.42 -16.88
CA MET A 312 -3.88 -0.30 -17.16
C MET A 312 -3.17 1.02 -16.87
N PRO A 313 -3.35 2.06 -17.70
CA PRO A 313 -2.90 3.40 -17.35
C PRO A 313 -3.48 3.83 -16.01
N VAL A 314 -2.72 4.63 -15.28
CA VAL A 314 -3.24 5.32 -14.11
C VAL A 314 -4.04 6.52 -14.59
N ILE A 315 -5.34 6.55 -14.30
CA ILE A 315 -6.24 7.61 -14.74
C ILE A 315 -6.55 8.50 -13.55
N MET A 316 -6.33 9.80 -13.65
CA MET A 316 -6.63 10.72 -12.55
C MET A 316 -6.79 12.15 -13.05
N SER A 317 -7.46 13.00 -12.29
CA SER A 317 -7.45 14.45 -12.48
C SER A 317 -6.05 15.04 -12.28
N SER A 318 -5.82 16.23 -12.82
CA SER A 318 -4.60 17.01 -12.62
C SER A 318 -4.33 17.32 -11.15
N HIS A 319 -5.37 17.64 -10.38
CA HIS A 319 -5.24 17.89 -8.94
C HIS A 319 -4.80 16.63 -8.16
N LEU A 320 -5.39 15.47 -8.47
CA LEU A 320 -4.99 14.19 -7.87
C LEU A 320 -3.58 13.76 -8.30
N PHE A 321 -3.20 14.01 -9.56
CA PHE A 321 -1.84 13.78 -10.06
C PHE A 321 -0.79 14.62 -9.33
N ASN A 322 -1.09 15.91 -9.15
CA ASN A 322 -0.25 16.82 -8.38
C ASN A 322 -0.10 16.35 -6.92
N TYR A 323 -1.21 16.01 -6.25
CA TYR A 323 -1.15 15.47 -4.89
C TYR A 323 -0.34 14.17 -4.82
N MET A 324 -0.55 13.25 -5.76
CA MET A 324 0.16 11.98 -5.79
C MET A 324 1.67 12.20 -5.83
N LEU A 325 2.13 13.05 -6.75
CA LEU A 325 3.56 13.33 -6.92
C LEU A 325 4.15 14.15 -5.77
N ARG A 326 3.39 15.07 -5.16
CA ARG A 326 3.92 15.95 -4.12
C ARG A 326 3.83 15.40 -2.70
N HIS A 327 2.90 14.49 -2.41
CA HIS A 327 2.63 14.07 -1.03
C HIS A 327 2.57 12.55 -0.85
N TYR A 328 2.08 11.81 -1.85
CA TYR A 328 1.96 10.35 -1.75
C TYR A 328 3.26 9.63 -2.13
N ASP A 329 3.85 9.95 -3.28
CA ASP A 329 5.08 9.35 -3.80
C ASP A 329 6.03 10.42 -4.39
N PRO A 330 6.76 11.15 -3.51
CA PRO A 330 7.68 12.22 -3.94
C PRO A 330 8.91 11.70 -4.70
N PHE A 331 9.23 10.40 -4.61
CA PHE A 331 10.28 9.81 -5.43
C PHE A 331 9.83 9.62 -6.88
N GLU A 332 8.55 9.30 -7.11
CA GLU A 332 7.98 9.26 -8.46
C GLU A 332 8.04 10.64 -9.14
N TYR A 333 7.83 11.73 -8.40
CA TYR A 333 8.05 13.09 -8.92
C TYR A 333 9.47 13.25 -9.47
N THR A 334 10.49 12.92 -8.67
CA THR A 334 11.89 13.07 -9.12
C THR A 334 12.22 12.20 -10.34
N ARG A 335 11.62 11.01 -10.44
CA ARG A 335 11.78 10.15 -11.62
C ARG A 335 11.14 10.78 -12.85
N LEU A 336 9.96 11.39 -12.72
CA LEU A 336 9.29 12.07 -13.83
C LEU A 336 10.00 13.35 -14.24
N VAL A 337 10.59 14.11 -13.31
CA VAL A 337 11.41 15.29 -13.66
C VAL A 337 12.56 14.90 -14.57
N THR A 338 13.19 13.74 -14.34
CA THR A 338 14.37 13.30 -15.10
C THR A 338 14.06 12.45 -16.32
N TYR A 339 13.03 11.61 -16.27
CA TYR A 339 12.82 10.52 -17.24
C TYR A 339 11.42 10.47 -17.83
N ARG A 340 10.56 11.48 -17.60
CA ARG A 340 9.22 11.45 -18.20
C ARG A 340 9.25 11.60 -19.71
N ILE A 341 8.21 11.09 -20.33
CA ILE A 341 7.91 11.30 -21.74
C ILE A 341 6.47 11.79 -21.82
N VAL A 342 6.25 12.96 -22.41
CA VAL A 342 4.91 13.49 -22.68
C VAL A 342 4.48 12.98 -24.05
N ALA A 343 3.62 11.96 -24.04
CA ALA A 343 3.12 11.35 -25.27
C ALA A 343 2.01 12.19 -25.92
N TYR A 344 1.26 12.95 -25.12
CA TYR A 344 0.15 13.77 -25.58
C TYR A 344 -0.13 14.90 -24.58
N GLY A 345 -0.59 16.06 -25.07
CA GLY A 345 -1.04 17.16 -24.22
C GLY A 345 0.09 18.00 -23.59
N GLN A 346 -0.22 18.60 -22.44
CA GLN A 346 0.70 19.51 -21.72
C GLN A 346 1.73 18.73 -20.90
N ASP A 347 2.92 19.30 -20.72
CA ASP A 347 3.90 18.78 -19.77
C ASP A 347 3.58 19.25 -18.34
N LEU A 348 2.70 18.53 -17.64
CA LEU A 348 2.23 18.94 -16.32
C LEU A 348 3.31 18.89 -15.22
N VAL A 349 4.42 18.20 -15.47
CA VAL A 349 5.49 18.05 -14.47
C VAL A 349 6.47 19.22 -14.55
N SER A 350 6.62 19.89 -15.70
CA SER A 350 7.54 21.03 -15.85
C SER A 350 7.15 22.21 -14.97
N ASP A 351 5.85 22.43 -14.81
CA ASP A 351 5.29 23.60 -14.11
C ASP A 351 4.86 23.24 -12.67
N MET A 352 4.98 21.97 -12.28
CA MET A 352 4.59 21.49 -10.96
C MET A 352 5.61 21.96 -9.91
N PRO A 353 5.16 22.58 -8.79
CA PRO A 353 6.07 22.88 -7.70
C PRO A 353 6.60 21.58 -7.12
N PRO A 354 7.89 21.51 -6.77
CA PRO A 354 8.43 20.28 -6.24
C PRO A 354 7.78 19.85 -4.90
N PRO A 355 7.90 18.56 -4.54
CA PRO A 355 7.60 18.08 -3.20
C PRO A 355 8.54 18.76 -2.19
N ASP A 356 8.00 19.13 -1.04
CA ASP A 356 8.81 19.62 0.07
C ASP A 356 9.56 18.48 0.78
N LYS A 357 10.53 18.84 1.62
CA LYS A 357 11.30 17.87 2.42
C LYS A 357 10.40 16.98 3.29
N GLN A 358 9.30 17.51 3.83
CA GLN A 358 8.40 16.78 4.72
C GLN A 358 7.62 15.69 3.98
N ALA A 359 7.31 15.89 2.70
CA ALA A 359 6.71 14.84 1.87
C ALA A 359 7.63 13.61 1.76
N PHE A 360 8.93 13.81 1.56
CA PHE A 360 9.90 12.71 1.52
C PHE A 360 10.05 12.01 2.86
N VAL A 361 10.08 12.77 3.96
CA VAL A 361 10.09 12.23 5.33
C VAL A 361 8.83 11.39 5.57
N GLY A 362 7.65 11.95 5.28
CA GLY A 362 6.37 11.26 5.44
C GLY A 362 6.30 9.98 4.60
N TYR A 363 6.81 10.00 3.36
CA TYR A 363 6.91 8.79 2.53
C TYR A 363 7.76 7.69 3.19
N LEU A 364 8.93 8.04 3.73
CA LEU A 364 9.82 7.08 4.40
C LEU A 364 9.20 6.55 5.70
N ILE A 365 8.71 7.44 6.57
CA ILE A 365 8.14 7.07 7.87
C ILE A 365 6.90 6.18 7.71
N ARG A 366 6.08 6.38 6.67
CA ARG A 366 4.98 5.47 6.30
C ARG A 366 5.43 4.04 5.95
N GLN A 367 6.71 3.81 5.65
CA GLN A 367 7.24 2.46 5.43
C GLN A 367 7.56 1.72 6.72
N THR A 368 7.59 2.40 7.86
CA THR A 368 7.95 1.81 9.17
C THR A 368 7.13 0.56 9.50
N PRO A 369 5.79 0.54 9.34
CA PRO A 369 5.01 -0.68 9.56
C PRO A 369 5.54 -1.89 8.78
N ASN A 370 5.90 -1.70 7.51
CA ASN A 370 6.46 -2.76 6.67
C ASN A 370 7.85 -3.17 7.15
N VAL A 371 8.70 -2.23 7.55
CA VAL A 371 10.04 -2.52 8.08
C VAL A 371 9.96 -3.39 9.34
N LEU A 372 8.98 -3.13 10.21
CA LEU A 372 8.83 -3.85 11.48
C LEU A 372 8.20 -5.25 11.33
N THR A 373 7.37 -5.49 10.30
CA THR A 373 6.65 -6.77 10.13
C THR A 373 7.22 -7.68 9.05
N PHE A 374 7.92 -7.12 8.06
CA PHE A 374 8.43 -7.89 6.93
C PHE A 374 9.42 -9.01 7.33
N PRO A 375 10.27 -8.87 8.37
CA PRO A 375 11.11 -9.99 8.81
C PRO A 375 10.31 -11.24 9.19
N GLN A 376 9.06 -11.10 9.62
CA GLN A 376 8.21 -12.21 10.01
C GLN A 376 7.30 -12.71 8.88
N CYS A 377 7.29 -12.04 7.71
CA CYS A 377 6.43 -12.39 6.59
C CYS A 377 6.74 -13.78 6.01
N HIS A 378 5.68 -14.48 5.59
CA HIS A 378 5.77 -15.80 4.96
C HIS A 378 6.75 -15.85 3.78
N THR A 379 6.69 -14.86 2.89
CA THR A 379 7.56 -14.79 1.70
C THR A 379 9.05 -14.71 2.05
N LEU A 380 9.43 -14.14 3.19
CA LEU A 380 10.82 -14.12 3.61
C LEU A 380 11.25 -15.46 4.21
N ILE A 381 10.39 -16.06 5.04
CA ILE A 381 10.68 -17.31 5.75
C ILE A 381 10.60 -18.53 4.82
N SER A 382 9.73 -18.48 3.82
CA SER A 382 9.50 -19.52 2.83
C SER A 382 9.45 -18.89 1.44
N PRO A 383 10.61 -18.48 0.88
CA PRO A 383 10.66 -17.78 -0.39
C PRO A 383 10.09 -18.63 -1.54
N PRO A 384 9.39 -18.00 -2.50
CA PRO A 384 8.73 -18.72 -3.59
C PRO A 384 9.70 -19.39 -4.56
N SER A 385 10.95 -18.92 -4.62
CA SER A 385 12.03 -19.57 -5.37
C SER A 385 13.40 -19.26 -4.74
N PRO A 386 14.43 -20.09 -5.00
CA PRO A 386 15.79 -19.82 -4.54
C PRO A 386 16.35 -18.47 -5.00
N ASN A 387 15.95 -18.02 -6.20
CA ASN A 387 16.41 -16.76 -6.79
C ASN A 387 15.62 -15.53 -6.33
N TRP A 388 14.66 -15.70 -5.41
CA TRP A 388 13.82 -14.59 -4.95
C TRP A 388 14.66 -13.46 -4.31
N PHE A 389 15.70 -13.82 -3.54
CA PHE A 389 16.62 -12.86 -2.93
C PHE A 389 17.44 -12.06 -3.95
N SER A 390 17.61 -12.56 -5.18
CA SER A 390 18.33 -11.89 -6.26
C SER A 390 17.40 -11.02 -7.13
N GLY A 391 16.09 -10.99 -6.83
CA GLY A 391 15.10 -10.23 -7.60
C GLY A 391 15.04 -8.74 -7.23
N LYS A 392 14.60 -7.91 -8.20
CA LYS A 392 14.36 -6.46 -8.02
C LYS A 392 13.41 -6.16 -6.85
N GLU A 393 12.45 -7.04 -6.56
CA GLU A 393 11.52 -6.88 -5.44
C GLU A 393 12.25 -6.85 -4.09
N PHE A 394 13.22 -7.76 -3.90
CA PHE A 394 13.99 -7.81 -2.67
C PHE A 394 14.90 -6.58 -2.51
N ASP A 395 15.46 -6.08 -3.62
CA ASP A 395 16.20 -4.81 -3.61
C ASP A 395 15.36 -3.63 -3.16
N VAL A 396 14.12 -3.54 -3.64
CA VAL A 396 13.18 -2.50 -3.21
C VAL A 396 12.88 -2.62 -1.71
N ILE A 397 12.73 -3.84 -1.19
CA ILE A 397 12.54 -4.06 0.25
C ILE A 397 13.78 -3.62 1.04
N MET A 398 14.97 -4.09 0.66
CA MET A 398 16.22 -3.73 1.34
C MET A 398 16.47 -2.21 1.34
N ASN A 399 16.23 -1.54 0.21
CA ASN A 399 16.37 -0.09 0.11
C ASN A 399 15.39 0.63 1.06
N ARG A 400 14.14 0.17 1.16
CA ARG A 400 13.18 0.74 2.13
C ARG A 400 13.67 0.62 3.57
N PHE A 401 14.19 -0.54 3.94
CA PHE A 401 14.77 -0.78 5.27
C PHE A 401 15.92 0.19 5.57
N LEU A 402 16.88 0.28 4.65
CA LEU A 402 18.06 1.12 4.81
C LEU A 402 17.72 2.62 4.77
N PHE A 403 16.74 3.06 3.97
CA PHE A 403 16.33 4.46 3.89
C PHE A 403 15.66 4.92 5.18
N VAL A 404 14.75 4.11 5.75
CA VAL A 404 14.13 4.41 7.04
C VAL A 404 15.20 4.46 8.13
N LYS A 405 16.11 3.48 8.17
CA LYS A 405 17.23 3.48 9.12
C LYS A 405 18.14 4.70 8.96
N LEU A 406 18.52 5.06 7.73
CA LEU A 406 19.34 6.23 7.43
C LEU A 406 18.72 7.50 7.99
N TYR A 407 17.44 7.72 7.68
CA TYR A 407 16.70 8.89 8.15
C TYR A 407 16.63 8.93 9.68
N LEU A 408 16.25 7.83 10.34
CA LEU A 408 16.17 7.79 11.81
C LEU A 408 17.52 7.96 12.50
N ASP A 409 18.61 7.50 11.88
CA ASP A 409 19.96 7.63 12.45
C ASP A 409 20.60 9.02 12.25
N THR A 410 20.12 9.84 11.30
CA THR A 410 20.81 11.10 10.92
C THR A 410 19.92 12.30 10.66
N GLY A 411 18.63 12.10 10.46
CA GLY A 411 17.74 13.08 9.86
C GLY A 411 18.05 13.37 8.38
N LEU A 412 18.97 12.62 7.75
CA LEU A 412 19.33 12.80 6.34
C LEU A 412 18.21 12.25 5.47
N ILE A 413 17.79 13.09 4.53
CA ILE A 413 16.91 12.74 3.43
C ILE A 413 17.53 13.34 2.16
N LYS A 414 17.28 12.73 1.01
CA LYS A 414 17.66 13.27 -0.29
C LYS A 414 16.47 13.09 -1.23
N PRO A 415 16.26 14.02 -2.17
CA PRO A 415 15.16 13.91 -3.12
C PRO A 415 15.42 12.79 -4.13
N TRP A 416 16.68 12.51 -4.44
CA TRP A 416 17.07 11.50 -5.42
C TRP A 416 17.24 10.13 -4.78
N HIS A 417 16.50 9.15 -5.29
CA HIS A 417 16.60 7.75 -4.83
C HIS A 417 18.03 7.20 -4.93
N ASN A 418 18.77 7.54 -6.00
CA ASN A 418 20.15 7.06 -6.18
C ASN A 418 21.13 7.71 -5.19
N GLU A 419 20.91 8.96 -4.79
CA GLU A 419 21.75 9.59 -3.76
C GLU A 419 21.51 8.95 -2.40
N LEU A 420 20.25 8.69 -2.02
CA LEU A 420 19.97 7.91 -0.81
C LEU A 420 20.63 6.54 -0.84
N LEU A 421 20.63 5.88 -2.00
CA LEU A 421 21.28 4.58 -2.16
C LEU A 421 22.79 4.67 -1.95
N VAL A 422 23.45 5.69 -2.52
CA VAL A 422 24.89 5.94 -2.32
C VAL A 422 25.19 6.25 -0.85
N GLU A 423 24.35 7.06 -0.18
CA GLU A 423 24.53 7.35 1.25
C GLU A 423 24.37 6.08 2.11
N CYS A 424 23.39 5.23 1.80
CA CYS A 424 23.26 3.94 2.45
C CYS A 424 24.47 3.02 2.18
N GLN A 425 25.03 3.04 0.96
CA GLN A 425 26.23 2.28 0.62
C GLN A 425 27.45 2.71 1.42
N ASN A 426 27.64 4.02 1.57
CA ASN A 426 28.75 4.59 2.32
C ASN A 426 28.62 4.30 3.81
N ARG A 427 27.40 4.31 4.34
CA ARG A 427 27.16 4.27 5.79
C ARG A 427 26.89 2.89 6.36
N TYR A 428 26.33 1.99 5.54
CA TYR A 428 26.00 0.62 5.93
C TYR A 428 26.62 -0.43 4.98
N PRO A 429 27.92 -0.34 4.65
CA PRO A 429 28.55 -1.23 3.69
C PRO A 429 28.44 -2.70 4.11
N GLU A 430 28.46 -3.00 5.42
CA GLU A 430 28.35 -4.35 5.97
C GLU A 430 27.00 -5.02 5.64
N HIS A 431 25.90 -4.26 5.65
CA HIS A 431 24.58 -4.78 5.30
C HIS A 431 24.52 -5.15 3.81
N LEU A 432 25.13 -4.33 2.95
CA LEU A 432 25.15 -4.54 1.51
C LEU A 432 26.12 -5.65 1.10
N ILE A 433 27.29 -5.75 1.74
CA ILE A 433 28.23 -6.86 1.53
C ILE A 433 27.54 -8.18 1.89
N LYS A 434 26.83 -8.23 3.03
CA LYS A 434 26.08 -9.41 3.44
C LYS A 434 24.97 -9.75 2.43
N LEU A 435 24.23 -8.74 1.96
CA LEU A 435 23.21 -8.92 0.93
C LEU A 435 23.78 -9.46 -0.39
N SER A 436 24.89 -8.91 -0.87
CA SER A 436 25.55 -9.38 -2.10
C SER A 436 26.02 -10.82 -1.96
N ALA A 437 26.63 -11.19 -0.83
CA ALA A 437 27.03 -12.57 -0.56
C ALA A 437 25.83 -13.55 -0.61
N LEU A 438 24.68 -13.13 -0.07
CA LEU A 438 23.43 -13.93 -0.08
C LEU A 438 22.85 -14.10 -1.49
N LYS A 439 23.07 -13.13 -2.39
CA LYS A 439 22.62 -13.19 -3.78
C LYS A 439 23.51 -14.04 -4.67
N GLU A 440 24.82 -14.04 -4.42
CA GLU A 440 25.81 -14.74 -5.24
C GLU A 440 25.81 -16.26 -5.01
N ALA A 441 25.56 -16.68 -3.76
CA ALA A 441 25.55 -18.09 -3.38
C ALA A 441 24.39 -18.43 -2.44
N PRO A 442 23.13 -18.43 -2.93
CA PRO A 442 21.99 -18.81 -2.12
C PRO A 442 22.09 -20.29 -1.75
N ASP A 443 22.41 -20.56 -0.48
CA ASP A 443 22.40 -21.90 0.10
C ASP A 443 21.12 -22.13 0.93
N SER A 444 21.02 -23.28 1.60
CA SER A 444 19.88 -23.60 2.46
C SER A 444 19.75 -22.69 3.68
N THR A 445 20.76 -21.89 4.01
CA THR A 445 20.78 -20.94 5.13
C THR A 445 20.45 -19.51 4.71
N ALA A 446 20.37 -19.21 3.41
CA ALA A 446 20.13 -17.86 2.89
C ALA A 446 18.89 -17.19 3.51
N GLY A 447 17.77 -17.91 3.65
CA GLY A 447 16.56 -17.37 4.27
C GLY A 447 16.75 -16.96 5.75
N GLN A 448 17.54 -17.73 6.49
CA GLN A 448 17.87 -17.47 7.89
C GLN A 448 18.82 -16.27 8.04
N GLU A 449 19.80 -16.15 7.15
CA GLU A 449 20.71 -15.01 7.12
C GLU A 449 20.02 -13.71 6.69
N CYS A 450 19.14 -13.77 5.69
CA CYS A 450 18.27 -12.67 5.29
C CYS A 450 17.35 -12.24 6.45
N PHE A 451 16.73 -13.20 7.13
CA PHE A 451 15.93 -12.94 8.33
C PHE A 451 16.74 -12.21 9.40
N ARG A 452 17.93 -12.70 9.75
CA ARG A 452 18.82 -12.07 10.73
C ARG A 452 19.16 -10.63 10.34
N LEU A 453 19.51 -10.40 9.07
CA LEU A 453 19.86 -9.08 8.55
C LEU A 453 18.67 -8.11 8.68
N LEU A 454 17.50 -8.49 8.15
CA LEU A 454 16.31 -7.64 8.17
C LEU A 454 15.78 -7.41 9.58
N LYS A 455 15.77 -8.44 10.44
CA LYS A 455 15.39 -8.31 11.85
C LYS A 455 16.34 -7.37 12.61
N SER A 456 17.65 -7.44 12.34
CA SER A 456 18.61 -6.51 12.95
C SER A 456 18.29 -5.06 12.59
N ILE A 457 18.03 -4.77 11.31
CA ILE A 457 17.69 -3.42 10.86
C ILE A 457 16.34 -2.98 11.45
N ALA A 458 15.34 -3.87 11.49
CA ALA A 458 14.04 -3.57 12.08
C ALA A 458 14.13 -3.24 13.58
N ASN A 459 14.96 -3.98 14.33
CA ASN A 459 15.21 -3.70 15.75
C ASN A 459 15.90 -2.34 15.94
N ASP A 460 16.87 -1.99 15.09
CA ASP A 460 17.50 -0.67 15.14
C ASP A 460 16.47 0.44 14.90
N VAL A 461 15.60 0.27 13.90
CA VAL A 461 14.50 1.20 13.60
C VAL A 461 13.56 1.32 14.80
N HIS A 462 13.14 0.21 15.40
CA HIS A 462 12.31 0.22 16.61
C HIS A 462 12.97 0.98 17.77
N ASN A 463 14.25 0.72 18.05
CA ASN A 463 14.98 1.38 19.13
C ASN A 463 15.03 2.91 18.92
N ARG A 464 15.29 3.37 17.69
CA ARG A 464 15.29 4.81 17.37
C ARG A 464 13.93 5.47 17.55
N LEU A 465 12.86 4.75 17.20
CA LEU A 465 11.48 5.22 17.39
C LEU A 465 11.07 5.22 18.86
N ALA A 466 11.61 4.31 19.67
CA ALA A 466 11.38 4.32 21.11
C ALA A 466 12.02 5.56 21.78
N ASP A 467 13.14 6.05 21.23
CA ASP A 467 13.87 7.21 21.73
C ASP A 467 13.33 8.56 21.19
N SER A 468 12.50 8.54 20.14
CA SER A 468 12.04 9.74 19.44
C SER A 468 10.51 9.90 19.56
N PRO A 469 9.97 11.05 20.00
CA PRO A 469 8.54 11.25 20.00
C PRO A 469 8.02 11.31 18.55
N VAL A 470 7.01 10.49 18.24
CA VAL A 470 6.44 10.38 16.88
C VAL A 470 5.93 11.72 16.35
N SER A 471 5.47 12.61 17.23
CA SER A 471 5.04 13.96 16.87
C SER A 471 6.16 14.84 16.29
N GLU A 472 7.44 14.47 16.45
CA GLU A 472 8.56 15.15 15.81
C GLU A 472 8.89 14.56 14.43
N LEU A 473 8.40 13.35 14.13
CA LEU A 473 8.60 12.64 12.87
C LEU A 473 7.47 12.85 11.85
N GLN A 474 6.30 13.33 12.31
CA GLN A 474 5.09 13.60 11.53
C GLN A 474 4.76 15.08 11.55
#